data_AF-A0A973RLP6-F1
#
_entry.id   AF-A0A973RLP6-F1
#
_cell.length_a   1.000
_cell.length_b   1.000
_cell.length_c   1.000
_cell.angle_alpha   90.00
_cell.angle_beta   90.00
_cell.angle_gamma   90.00
#
_symmetry.space_group_name_H-M   'P 1'
#
loop_
_entity.id
_entity.type
_entity.pdbx_description
1 polymer ?
#
loop_
_entity_poly.entity_id
_entity_poly.type
_entity_poly.pdbx_seq_one_letter_code
_entity_poly.pdbx_strand_id
1 'polypeptide(L)'
;AAMVHDQKRCEEAFVLWDMVHDRTHSHGDLPFDPFMIKQRQPFWMYGLEELRCDLTAFKEAVKLQEDGVPQARDVQYAVLFDRMFRFPVTGERVRNYDGLGGQLLFAYLHKHDVIRWTDNKLHIDWQRAPQVTNQLCAEIEDLYRAGIDRPKLVHWFAAYDLVSQYLAPHPGSRWAKGPDALDLSRPPRKLVDDVLPDEFPLSMFYEALSKKLKNVIASTKGITAESPERVAA
;
A
#
# COMPACT_ATOMS: atom_id res chain seq x y z
N ALA A 1 8.49 -17.85 -11.58
CA ALA A 1 7.79 -19.15 -11.54
C ALA A 1 8.34 -20.06 -10.43
N ALA A 2 9.65 -20.14 -10.20
CA ALA A 2 10.22 -21.04 -9.18
C ALA A 2 9.67 -20.82 -7.76
N MET A 3 9.52 -19.57 -7.31
CA MET A 3 8.99 -19.24 -5.98
C MET A 3 7.60 -19.84 -5.72
N VAL A 4 6.66 -19.72 -6.66
CA VAL A 4 5.25 -20.17 -6.50
C VAL A 4 5.14 -21.68 -6.28
N HIS A 5 6.13 -22.46 -6.72
CA HIS A 5 6.15 -23.92 -6.57
C HIS A 5 7.09 -24.40 -5.45
N ASP A 6 7.58 -23.47 -4.61
CA ASP A 6 8.50 -23.76 -3.51
C ASP A 6 7.98 -23.08 -2.24
N GLN A 7 7.22 -23.85 -1.46
CA GLN A 7 6.58 -23.38 -0.23
C GLN A 7 7.59 -22.75 0.73
N LYS A 8 8.74 -23.40 0.93
CA LYS A 8 9.76 -22.93 1.86
C LYS A 8 10.35 -21.61 1.39
N ARG A 9 10.68 -21.49 0.10
CA ARG A 9 11.19 -20.24 -0.48
C ARG A 9 10.18 -19.10 -0.39
N CYS A 10 8.89 -19.39 -0.61
CA CYS A 10 7.80 -18.45 -0.37
C CYS A 10 7.80 -17.96 1.08
N GLU A 11 7.76 -18.89 2.04
CA GLU A 11 7.76 -18.57 3.48
C GLU A 11 8.95 -17.71 3.88
N GLU A 12 10.17 -18.05 3.43
CA GLU A 12 11.37 -17.27 3.72
C GLU A 12 11.29 -15.84 3.19
N ALA A 13 10.68 -15.63 2.01
CA ALA A 13 10.46 -14.29 1.46
C ALA A 13 9.45 -13.49 2.30
N PHE A 14 8.32 -14.10 2.69
CA PHE A 14 7.32 -13.42 3.53
C PHE A 14 7.86 -13.14 4.94
N VAL A 15 8.62 -14.06 5.54
CA VAL A 15 9.27 -13.82 6.84
C VAL A 15 10.26 -12.66 6.76
N LEU A 16 11.10 -12.62 5.73
CA LEU A 16 12.04 -11.50 5.55
C LEU A 16 11.31 -10.17 5.35
N TRP A 17 10.23 -10.17 4.54
CA TRP A 17 9.38 -9.00 4.36
C TRP A 17 8.79 -8.53 5.70
N ASP A 18 8.08 -9.41 6.42
CA ASP A 18 7.42 -9.10 7.69
C ASP A 18 8.42 -8.57 8.73
N MET A 19 9.59 -9.19 8.86
CA MET A 19 10.64 -8.74 9.80
C MET A 19 11.09 -7.31 9.54
N VAL A 20 11.24 -6.91 8.28
CA VAL A 20 11.66 -5.54 7.94
C VAL A 20 10.49 -4.57 8.05
N HIS A 21 9.29 -4.97 7.60
CA HIS A 21 8.06 -4.19 7.71
C HIS A 21 7.76 -3.82 9.17
N ASP A 22 7.64 -4.82 10.05
CA ASP A 22 7.27 -4.63 11.46
C ASP A 22 8.30 -3.76 12.19
N ARG A 23 9.58 -3.97 11.89
CA ARG A 23 10.64 -3.13 12.43
C ARG A 23 10.49 -1.69 11.98
N THR A 24 10.10 -1.45 10.72
CA THR A 24 10.01 -0.10 10.14
C THR A 24 8.96 0.79 10.80
N HIS A 25 7.89 0.23 11.36
CA HIS A 25 6.88 1.02 12.10
C HIS A 25 7.46 1.86 13.24
N SER A 26 8.60 1.45 13.81
CA SER A 26 9.28 2.16 14.89
C SER A 26 10.53 2.94 14.45
N HIS A 27 10.78 3.08 13.14
CA HIS A 27 11.98 3.71 12.58
C HIS A 27 11.65 4.76 11.51
N GLY A 28 12.59 5.68 11.30
CA GLY A 28 12.49 6.77 10.32
C GLY A 28 11.86 8.04 10.90
N ASP A 29 11.61 9.02 10.02
CA ASP A 29 10.84 10.20 10.39
C ASP A 29 9.38 9.82 10.58
N LEU A 30 8.86 10.10 11.77
CA LEU A 30 7.53 9.67 12.18
C LEU A 30 6.64 10.90 12.33
N PRO A 31 5.43 10.93 11.73
CA PRO A 31 4.58 12.12 11.72
C PRO A 31 3.83 12.26 13.06
N PHE A 32 4.10 11.37 14.01
CA PHE A 32 3.41 11.35 15.30
C PHE A 32 4.15 12.15 16.36
N ASP A 33 3.33 12.76 17.22
CA ASP A 33 3.77 13.31 18.49
C ASP A 33 4.43 12.19 19.32
N PRO A 34 5.74 12.28 19.64
CA PRO A 34 6.47 11.24 20.37
C PRO A 34 5.92 11.01 21.78
N PHE A 35 5.00 11.85 22.26
CA PHE A 35 4.38 11.76 23.58
C PHE A 35 2.95 11.17 23.56
N MET A 36 2.37 10.85 22.39
CA MET A 36 0.96 10.40 22.27
C MET A 36 0.79 9.09 21.49
N ILE A 37 0.67 7.98 22.24
CA ILE A 37 0.67 6.60 21.72
C ILE A 37 -0.61 6.20 20.94
N LYS A 38 -1.75 6.90 21.11
CA LYS A 38 -3.02 6.52 20.46
C LYS A 38 -3.81 7.73 19.96
N GLN A 39 -3.58 8.11 18.70
CA GLN A 39 -4.41 9.09 18.02
C GLN A 39 -5.16 8.45 16.86
N ARG A 40 -6.47 8.67 16.81
CA ARG A 40 -7.29 8.29 15.65
C ARG A 40 -6.94 9.21 14.48
N GLN A 41 -6.55 8.61 13.37
CA GLN A 41 -6.19 9.27 12.12
C GLN A 41 -7.19 8.88 11.03
N PRO A 42 -7.30 9.69 9.96
CA PRO A 42 -8.03 9.26 8.78
C PRO A 42 -7.31 8.09 8.09
N PHE A 43 -8.06 7.20 7.41
CA PHE A 43 -7.50 5.92 6.98
C PHE A 43 -6.44 6.01 5.89
N TRP A 44 -6.34 7.12 5.17
CA TRP A 44 -5.22 7.35 4.25
C TRP A 44 -3.89 7.53 4.96
N MET A 45 -3.87 8.04 6.19
CA MET A 45 -2.64 8.08 6.99
C MET A 45 -2.18 6.68 7.38
N TYR A 46 -3.12 5.79 7.73
CA TYR A 46 -2.80 4.38 7.96
C TYR A 46 -2.30 3.73 6.67
N GLY A 47 -2.95 4.00 5.52
CA GLY A 47 -2.55 3.43 4.24
C GLY A 47 -1.16 3.89 3.78
N LEU A 48 -0.80 5.15 4.05
CA LEU A 48 0.54 5.67 3.77
C LEU A 48 1.58 5.08 4.72
N GLU A 49 1.26 4.83 5.99
CA GLU A 49 2.19 4.22 6.94
C GLU A 49 2.48 2.76 6.57
N GLU A 50 1.45 1.98 6.30
CA GLU A 50 1.58 0.59 5.86
C GLU A 50 2.37 0.51 4.55
N LEU A 51 2.07 1.40 3.60
CA LEU A 51 2.82 1.49 2.36
C LEU A 51 4.28 1.90 2.61
N ARG A 52 4.56 2.89 3.46
CA ARG A 52 5.93 3.30 3.82
C ARG A 52 6.75 2.13 4.35
N CYS A 53 6.18 1.34 5.26
CA CYS A 53 6.83 0.16 5.83
C CYS A 53 7.17 -0.86 4.74
N ASP A 54 6.24 -1.14 3.84
CA ASP A 54 6.47 -2.08 2.74
C ASP A 54 7.43 -1.59 1.67
N LEU A 55 7.39 -0.30 1.34
CA LEU A 55 8.34 0.28 0.42
C LEU A 55 9.74 0.36 1.03
N THR A 56 9.84 0.47 2.36
CA THR A 56 11.11 0.33 3.07
C THR A 56 11.61 -1.11 3.01
N ALA A 57 10.74 -2.11 3.28
CA ALA A 57 11.10 -3.52 3.13
C ALA A 57 11.54 -3.85 1.70
N PHE A 58 10.84 -3.31 0.70
CA PHE A 58 11.24 -3.40 -0.71
C PHE A 58 12.60 -2.76 -0.97
N LYS A 59 12.82 -1.53 -0.47
CA LYS A 59 14.09 -0.79 -0.61
C LYS A 59 15.26 -1.55 0.00
N GLU A 60 15.09 -2.13 1.19
CA GLU A 60 16.11 -2.97 1.82
C GLU A 60 16.33 -4.27 1.04
N ALA A 61 15.27 -4.89 0.53
CA ALA A 61 15.39 -6.06 -0.34
C ALA A 61 16.14 -5.77 -1.66
N VAL A 62 16.10 -4.54 -2.18
CA VAL A 62 16.95 -4.16 -3.32
C VAL A 62 18.43 -4.16 -2.92
N LYS A 63 18.79 -3.62 -1.76
CA LYS A 63 20.18 -3.62 -1.26
C LYS A 63 20.66 -5.04 -0.97
N LEU A 64 19.85 -5.85 -0.30
CA LEU A 64 20.19 -7.24 0.01
C LEU A 64 20.39 -8.09 -1.26
N GLN A 65 19.74 -7.74 -2.37
CA GLN A 65 19.98 -8.38 -3.65
C GLN A 65 21.40 -8.10 -4.16
N GLU A 66 21.90 -6.87 -3.98
CA GLU A 66 23.28 -6.49 -4.33
C GLU A 66 24.30 -7.24 -3.46
N ASP A 67 23.94 -7.51 -2.20
CA ASP A 67 24.73 -8.32 -1.26
C ASP A 67 24.62 -9.84 -1.49
N GLY A 68 23.80 -10.27 -2.47
CA GLY A 68 23.66 -11.68 -2.85
C GLY A 68 22.74 -12.51 -1.94
N VAL A 69 21.85 -11.88 -1.16
CA VAL A 69 20.87 -12.59 -0.33
C VAL A 69 19.82 -13.27 -1.21
N PRO A 70 19.61 -14.60 -1.11
CA PRO A 70 18.75 -15.35 -2.03
C PRO A 70 17.28 -14.87 -2.08
N GLN A 71 16.71 -14.53 -0.92
CA GLN A 71 15.31 -14.15 -0.74
C GLN A 71 15.01 -12.73 -1.22
N ALA A 72 16.03 -11.90 -1.43
CA ALA A 72 15.90 -10.47 -1.65
C ALA A 72 15.05 -10.14 -2.88
N ARG A 73 15.26 -10.86 -3.99
CA ARG A 73 14.44 -10.67 -5.19
C ARG A 73 13.02 -11.20 -5.02
N ASP A 74 12.83 -12.22 -4.20
CA ASP A 74 11.51 -12.80 -3.93
C ASP A 74 10.66 -11.85 -3.08
N VAL A 75 11.25 -11.15 -2.10
CA VAL A 75 10.58 -10.08 -1.36
C VAL A 75 10.09 -8.98 -2.30
N GLN A 76 10.91 -8.54 -3.26
CA GLN A 76 10.50 -7.54 -4.23
C GLN A 76 9.27 -7.99 -5.05
N TYR A 77 9.22 -9.27 -5.45
CA TYR A 77 8.04 -9.83 -6.10
C TYR A 77 6.85 -9.90 -5.17
N ALA A 78 7.02 -10.42 -3.94
CA ALA A 78 5.97 -10.56 -2.96
C ALA A 78 5.29 -9.21 -2.68
N VAL A 79 6.07 -8.18 -2.33
CA VAL A 79 5.56 -6.83 -2.08
C VAL A 79 4.76 -6.32 -3.29
N LEU A 80 5.35 -6.36 -4.49
CA LEU A 80 4.69 -5.84 -5.69
C LEU A 80 3.39 -6.58 -6.00
N PHE A 81 3.38 -7.92 -5.96
CA PHE A 81 2.17 -8.68 -6.29
C PHE A 81 1.09 -8.55 -5.21
N ASP A 82 1.45 -8.62 -3.93
CA ASP A 82 0.48 -8.55 -2.84
C ASP A 82 -0.09 -7.15 -2.68
N ARG A 83 0.76 -6.11 -2.62
CA ARG A 83 0.28 -4.73 -2.51
C ARG A 83 -0.52 -4.34 -3.73
N MET A 84 -0.05 -4.60 -4.94
CA MET A 84 -0.77 -4.10 -6.12
C MET A 84 -2.00 -4.91 -6.48
N PHE A 85 -2.05 -6.23 -6.23
CA PHE A 85 -3.14 -7.05 -6.75
C PHE A 85 -3.95 -7.78 -5.70
N ARG A 86 -3.36 -8.22 -4.58
CA ARG A 86 -4.10 -8.99 -3.56
C ARG A 86 -4.81 -8.06 -2.58
N PHE A 87 -4.10 -7.13 -1.96
CA PHE A 87 -4.66 -6.23 -0.93
C PHE A 87 -5.84 -5.38 -1.41
N PRO A 88 -5.84 -4.77 -2.61
CA PRO A 88 -6.96 -3.93 -3.06
C PRO A 88 -8.27 -4.68 -3.25
N VAL A 89 -8.22 -6.01 -3.42
CA VAL A 89 -9.38 -6.84 -3.77
C VAL A 89 -9.72 -7.89 -2.72
N THR A 90 -8.97 -7.92 -1.61
CA THR A 90 -9.21 -8.83 -0.48
C THR A 90 -9.84 -8.07 0.69
N GLY A 91 -10.87 -8.63 1.31
CA GLY A 91 -11.52 -8.04 2.48
C GLY A 91 -12.63 -7.04 2.15
N GLU A 92 -13.07 -6.30 3.16
CA GLU A 92 -14.11 -5.26 3.04
C GLU A 92 -13.54 -3.97 2.44
N ARG A 93 -14.41 -3.15 1.82
CA ARG A 93 -14.04 -1.85 1.25
C ARG A 93 -14.10 -0.69 2.25
N VAL A 94 -14.67 -0.91 3.43
CA VAL A 94 -14.87 0.14 4.45
C VAL A 94 -13.54 0.49 5.11
N ARG A 95 -13.03 1.68 4.80
CA ARG A 95 -11.80 2.26 5.34
C ARG A 95 -10.61 1.32 5.19
N ASN A 96 -10.56 0.61 4.05
CA ASN A 96 -9.53 -0.36 3.73
C ASN A 96 -8.21 0.37 3.37
N TYR A 97 -7.36 0.56 4.38
CA TYR A 97 -6.10 1.27 4.24
C TYR A 97 -5.05 0.46 3.49
N ASP A 98 -5.04 -0.87 3.61
CA ASP A 98 -4.12 -1.74 2.86
C ASP A 98 -4.41 -1.69 1.36
N GLY A 99 -5.70 -1.79 1.02
CA GLY A 99 -6.15 -1.66 -0.35
C GLY A 99 -5.86 -0.28 -0.95
N LEU A 100 -5.97 0.79 -0.15
CA LEU A 100 -5.58 2.13 -0.56
C LEU A 100 -4.09 2.22 -0.92
N GLY A 101 -3.20 1.74 -0.04
CA GLY A 101 -1.76 1.73 -0.29
C GLY A 101 -1.40 0.94 -1.57
N GLY A 102 -2.08 -0.18 -1.77
CA GLY A 102 -1.93 -0.99 -2.99
C GLY A 102 -2.34 -0.28 -4.28
N GLN A 103 -3.49 0.42 -4.26
CA GLN A 103 -3.93 1.23 -5.40
C GLN A 103 -2.95 2.38 -5.69
N LEU A 104 -2.44 3.02 -4.65
CA LEU A 104 -1.48 4.12 -4.79
C LEU A 104 -0.20 3.65 -5.46
N LEU A 105 0.37 2.53 -5.01
CA LEU A 105 1.56 1.92 -5.63
C LEU A 105 1.32 1.60 -7.12
N PHE A 106 0.20 0.94 -7.43
CA PHE A 106 -0.12 0.62 -8.82
C PHE A 106 -0.27 1.89 -9.68
N ALA A 107 -1.02 2.88 -9.20
CA ALA A 107 -1.25 4.13 -9.92
C ALA A 107 0.05 4.92 -10.13
N TYR A 108 0.95 4.92 -9.13
CA TYR A 108 2.27 5.53 -9.24
C TYR A 108 3.13 4.84 -10.31
N LEU A 109 3.29 3.52 -10.23
CA LEU A 109 4.05 2.77 -11.22
C LEU A 109 3.45 2.87 -12.64
N HIS A 110 2.13 2.94 -12.74
CA HIS A 110 1.43 3.15 -14.01
C HIS A 110 1.70 4.56 -14.58
N LYS A 111 1.59 5.62 -13.76
CA LYS A 111 1.86 7.00 -14.18
C LYS A 111 3.31 7.21 -14.66
N HIS A 112 4.23 6.38 -14.18
CA HIS A 112 5.66 6.41 -14.53
C HIS A 112 6.05 5.38 -15.62
N ASP A 113 5.08 4.80 -16.33
CA ASP A 113 5.26 3.83 -17.42
C ASP A 113 6.01 2.55 -17.01
N VAL A 114 6.07 2.22 -15.71
CA VAL A 114 6.61 0.93 -15.24
C VAL A 114 5.59 -0.17 -15.44
N ILE A 115 4.32 0.16 -15.20
CA ILE A 115 3.19 -0.73 -15.43
C ILE A 115 2.41 -0.21 -16.62
N ARG A 116 2.18 -1.08 -17.60
CA ARG A 116 1.42 -0.72 -18.79
C ARG A 116 0.41 -1.79 -19.14
N TRP A 117 -0.84 -1.39 -19.31
CA TRP A 117 -1.88 -2.25 -19.85
C TRP A 117 -2.15 -1.88 -21.31
N THR A 118 -1.72 -2.72 -22.23
CA THR A 118 -1.93 -2.56 -23.68
C THR A 118 -2.24 -3.91 -24.29
N ASP A 119 -3.16 -3.95 -25.26
CA ASP A 119 -3.50 -5.18 -25.99
C ASP A 119 -3.85 -6.37 -25.09
N ASN A 120 -4.63 -6.11 -24.03
CA ASN A 120 -5.02 -7.10 -23.00
C ASN A 120 -3.86 -7.77 -22.28
N LYS A 121 -2.69 -7.13 -22.24
CA LYS A 121 -1.52 -7.60 -21.52
C LYS A 121 -1.05 -6.53 -20.54
N LEU A 122 -0.91 -6.93 -19.27
CA LEU A 122 -0.20 -6.15 -18.28
C LEU A 122 1.29 -6.42 -18.41
N HIS A 123 2.07 -5.38 -18.72
CA HIS A 123 3.52 -5.41 -18.69
C HIS A 123 4.04 -4.73 -17.43
N ILE A 124 5.11 -5.29 -16.86
CA ILE A 124 5.86 -4.70 -15.76
C ILE A 124 7.32 -4.60 -16.22
N ASP A 125 7.86 -3.38 -16.25
CA ASP A 125 9.28 -3.16 -16.45
C ASP A 125 10.04 -3.51 -15.16
N TRP A 126 10.53 -4.75 -15.11
CA TRP A 126 11.25 -5.28 -13.94
C TRP A 126 12.61 -4.63 -13.71
N GLN A 127 13.16 -3.93 -14.71
CA GLN A 127 14.40 -3.19 -14.58
C GLN A 127 14.15 -1.83 -13.93
N ARG A 128 13.04 -1.15 -14.28
CA ARG A 128 12.65 0.17 -13.75
C ARG A 128 11.81 0.13 -12.48
N ALA A 129 11.16 -1.00 -12.18
CA ALA A 129 10.30 -1.13 -11.02
C ALA A 129 11.00 -0.77 -9.70
N PRO A 130 12.23 -1.26 -9.42
CA PRO A 130 12.88 -0.92 -8.16
C PRO A 130 13.13 0.57 -7.95
N GLN A 131 13.58 1.27 -9.00
CA GLN A 131 13.94 2.68 -8.94
C GLN A 131 12.70 3.55 -8.73
N VAL A 132 11.62 3.26 -9.46
CA VAL A 132 10.38 4.05 -9.36
C VAL A 132 9.63 3.74 -8.07
N THR A 133 9.63 2.49 -7.59
CA THR A 133 9.09 2.15 -6.27
C THR A 133 9.85 2.89 -5.15
N ASN A 134 11.17 2.98 -5.24
CA ASN A 134 11.98 3.74 -4.27
C ASN A 134 11.75 5.26 -4.36
N GLN A 135 11.34 5.80 -5.52
CA GLN A 135 10.92 7.21 -5.63
C GLN A 135 9.65 7.48 -4.83
N LEU A 136 8.63 6.62 -4.95
CA LEU A 136 7.42 6.72 -4.12
C LEU A 136 7.74 6.58 -2.62
N CYS A 137 8.65 5.67 -2.25
CA CYS A 137 9.13 5.54 -0.88
C CYS A 137 9.68 6.86 -0.36
N ALA A 138 10.56 7.51 -1.13
CA ALA A 138 11.16 8.78 -0.78
C ALA A 138 10.13 9.92 -0.69
N GLU A 139 9.15 9.99 -1.60
CA GLU A 139 8.06 10.98 -1.53
C GLU A 139 7.23 10.85 -0.24
N ILE A 140 6.96 9.61 0.19
CA ILE A 140 6.25 9.35 1.46
C ILE A 140 7.14 9.70 2.66
N GLU A 141 8.43 9.35 2.63
CA GLU A 141 9.39 9.71 3.68
C GLU A 141 9.51 11.24 3.82
N ASP A 142 9.55 11.98 2.71
CA ASP A 142 9.59 13.44 2.70
C ASP A 142 8.30 14.06 3.25
N LEU A 143 7.13 13.51 2.90
CA LEU A 143 5.85 13.90 3.50
C LEU A 143 5.90 13.78 5.02
N TYR A 144 6.45 12.66 5.51
CA TYR A 144 6.52 12.32 6.93
C TYR A 144 7.51 13.22 7.68
N ARG A 145 8.69 13.42 7.10
CA ARG A 145 9.71 14.35 7.60
C ARG A 145 9.16 15.77 7.75
N ALA A 146 8.42 16.25 6.76
CA ALA A 146 7.78 17.57 6.82
C ALA A 146 6.65 17.65 7.86
N GLY A 147 6.22 16.52 8.45
CA GLY A 147 5.23 16.48 9.52
C GLY A 147 5.66 17.19 10.79
N ILE A 148 6.96 17.26 11.08
CA ILE A 148 7.49 17.93 12.29
C ILE A 148 7.15 19.43 12.31
N ASP A 149 7.08 20.05 11.14
CA ASP A 149 6.83 21.49 10.97
C ASP A 149 5.35 21.81 10.69
N ARG A 150 4.48 20.79 10.61
CA ARG A 150 3.07 20.96 10.21
C ARG A 150 2.12 20.76 11.39
N PRO A 151 1.14 21.67 11.60
CA PRO A 151 -0.02 21.34 12.41
C PRO A 151 -0.70 20.08 11.87
N LYS A 152 -1.21 19.24 12.77
CA LYS A 152 -1.79 17.93 12.44
C LYS A 152 -2.77 17.94 11.26
N LEU A 153 -3.72 18.86 11.27
CA LEU A 153 -4.73 18.92 10.20
C LEU A 153 -4.12 19.35 8.86
N VAL A 154 -3.13 20.26 8.88
CA VAL A 154 -2.37 20.67 7.70
C VAL A 154 -1.59 19.48 7.13
N HIS A 155 -0.98 18.66 8.00
CA HIS A 155 -0.30 17.45 7.58
C HIS A 155 -1.27 16.42 6.96
N TRP A 156 -2.44 16.22 7.55
CA TRP A 156 -3.46 15.33 6.99
C TRP A 156 -3.97 15.76 5.62
N PHE A 157 -4.11 17.07 5.38
CA PHE A 157 -4.42 17.61 4.04
C PHE A 157 -3.26 17.39 3.06
N ALA A 158 -2.01 17.65 3.46
CA ALA A 158 -0.86 17.37 2.59
C ALA A 158 -0.76 15.88 2.20
N ALA A 159 -1.06 14.98 3.13
CA ALA A 159 -1.13 13.55 2.85
C ALA A 159 -2.30 13.19 1.91
N TYR A 160 -3.47 13.81 2.10
CA TYR A 160 -4.61 13.66 1.21
C TYR A 160 -4.29 14.14 -0.21
N ASP A 161 -3.61 15.28 -0.33
CA ASP A 161 -3.16 15.85 -1.60
C ASP A 161 -2.19 14.90 -2.32
N LEU A 162 -1.23 14.30 -1.60
CA LEU A 162 -0.33 13.28 -2.17
C LEU A 162 -1.13 12.10 -2.75
N VAL A 163 -2.05 11.52 -1.97
CA VAL A 163 -2.85 10.37 -2.43
C VAL A 163 -3.72 10.76 -3.63
N SER A 164 -4.36 11.93 -3.59
CA SER A 164 -5.32 12.37 -4.61
C SER A 164 -4.68 12.76 -5.95
N GLN A 165 -3.36 12.98 -6.01
CA GLN A 165 -2.61 13.12 -7.27
C GLN A 165 -2.60 11.84 -8.12
N TYR A 166 -2.88 10.69 -7.51
CA TYR A 166 -2.85 9.38 -8.16
C TYR A 166 -4.20 8.67 -8.12
N LEU A 167 -4.98 8.86 -7.06
CA LEU A 167 -6.27 8.21 -6.84
C LEU A 167 -7.39 9.25 -6.79
N ALA A 168 -8.39 9.09 -7.65
CA ALA A 168 -9.55 9.96 -7.62
C ALA A 168 -10.33 9.76 -6.30
N PRO A 169 -10.56 10.81 -5.50
CA PRO A 169 -11.40 10.70 -4.32
C PRO A 169 -12.86 10.49 -4.73
N HIS A 170 -13.66 9.95 -3.80
CA HIS A 170 -15.09 9.76 -4.00
C HIS A 170 -15.76 11.12 -4.29
N PRO A 171 -16.65 11.25 -5.30
CA PRO A 171 -17.25 12.53 -5.69
C PRO A 171 -18.01 13.26 -4.57
N GLY A 172 -18.52 12.49 -3.59
CA GLY A 172 -19.19 13.00 -2.39
C GLY A 172 -18.27 13.45 -1.25
N SER A 173 -16.95 13.33 -1.38
CA SER A 173 -16.00 13.62 -0.31
C SER A 173 -16.11 15.06 0.20
N ARG A 174 -16.09 15.22 1.53
CA ARG A 174 -15.93 16.54 2.18
C ARG A 174 -14.47 16.96 2.20
N TRP A 175 -13.55 16.02 2.37
CA TRP A 175 -12.12 16.29 2.41
C TRP A 175 -11.58 16.78 1.06
N ALA A 176 -12.05 16.20 -0.05
CA ALA A 176 -11.72 16.65 -1.41
C ALA A 176 -12.20 18.08 -1.72
N LYS A 177 -13.23 18.57 -1.02
CA LYS A 177 -13.73 19.95 -1.16
C LYS A 177 -12.89 20.97 -0.39
N GLY A 178 -11.93 20.50 0.42
CA GLY A 178 -11.03 21.35 1.17
C GLY A 178 -11.57 21.81 2.54
N PRO A 179 -10.81 22.69 3.22
CA PRO A 179 -11.07 23.10 4.61
C PRO A 179 -12.45 23.73 4.82
N ASP A 180 -12.97 24.46 3.83
CA ASP A 180 -14.27 25.16 3.93
C ASP A 180 -15.46 24.20 4.01
N ALA A 181 -15.29 22.93 3.62
CA ALA A 181 -16.31 21.90 3.72
C ALA A 181 -16.29 21.15 5.08
N LEU A 182 -15.35 21.47 5.96
CA LEU A 182 -15.17 20.86 7.28
C LEU A 182 -15.47 21.86 8.41
N ASP A 183 -15.97 21.35 9.54
CA ASP A 183 -16.18 22.17 10.74
C ASP A 183 -14.87 22.24 11.56
N LEU A 184 -13.98 23.17 11.16
CA LEU A 184 -12.64 23.31 11.72
C LEU A 184 -12.59 23.77 13.19
N SER A 185 -13.72 24.17 13.79
CA SER A 185 -13.76 24.43 15.23
C SER A 185 -13.86 23.14 16.07
N ARG A 186 -14.08 21.99 15.43
CA ARG A 186 -14.12 20.68 16.10
C ARG A 186 -12.73 20.09 16.29
N PRO A 187 -12.54 19.24 17.32
CA PRO A 187 -11.28 18.52 17.49
C PRO A 187 -11.03 17.57 16.30
N PRO A 188 -9.76 17.35 15.89
CA PRO A 188 -9.42 16.57 14.69
C PRO A 188 -10.07 15.18 14.62
N ARG A 189 -10.25 14.48 15.75
CA ARG A 189 -10.90 13.14 15.76
C ARG A 189 -12.32 13.16 15.19
N LYS A 190 -13.02 14.30 15.29
CA LYS A 190 -14.38 14.49 14.77
C LYS A 190 -14.38 14.79 13.29
N LEU A 191 -13.33 15.40 12.76
CA LEU A 191 -13.14 15.55 11.31
C LEU A 191 -12.90 14.19 10.63
N VAL A 192 -12.30 13.23 11.34
CA VAL A 192 -12.19 11.84 10.85
C VAL A 192 -13.56 11.18 10.65
N ASP A 193 -14.61 11.63 11.35
CA ASP A 193 -15.98 11.11 11.13
C ASP A 193 -16.57 11.57 9.79
N ASP A 194 -16.04 12.65 9.19
CA ASP A 194 -16.44 13.16 7.88
C ASP A 194 -15.78 12.42 6.70
N VAL A 195 -14.86 11.48 6.98
CA VAL A 195 -14.25 10.61 5.97
C VAL A 195 -15.23 9.53 5.56
N LEU A 196 -15.47 9.40 4.25
CA LEU A 196 -16.37 8.38 3.72
C LEU A 196 -15.81 6.97 3.97
N PRO A 197 -16.68 5.95 4.11
CA PRO A 197 -16.24 4.57 4.18
C PRO A 197 -15.33 4.17 3.01
N ASP A 198 -15.62 4.66 1.81
CA ASP A 198 -14.87 4.38 0.57
C ASP A 198 -14.39 5.70 -0.06
N GLU A 199 -13.58 6.45 0.70
CA GLU A 199 -13.09 7.79 0.33
C GLU A 199 -12.28 7.81 -0.98
N PHE A 200 -11.60 6.71 -1.31
CA PHE A 200 -10.84 6.51 -2.54
C PHE A 200 -11.30 5.20 -3.20
N PRO A 201 -12.37 5.25 -4.00
CA PRO A 201 -12.97 4.05 -4.57
C PRO A 201 -12.03 3.34 -5.55
N LEU A 202 -12.27 2.03 -5.76
CA LEU A 202 -11.55 1.23 -6.74
C LEU A 202 -11.67 1.84 -8.14
N SER A 203 -10.56 1.85 -8.85
CA SER A 203 -10.55 2.12 -10.29
C SER A 203 -11.30 1.03 -11.06
N MET A 204 -11.68 1.32 -12.31
CA MET A 204 -12.30 0.33 -13.20
C MET A 204 -11.48 -0.96 -13.34
N PHE A 205 -10.14 -0.83 -13.31
CA PHE A 205 -9.24 -1.98 -13.34
C PHE A 205 -9.45 -2.88 -12.13
N TYR A 206 -9.49 -2.32 -10.93
CA TYR A 206 -9.65 -3.09 -9.70
C TYR A 206 -11.06 -3.67 -9.52
N GLU A 207 -12.10 -2.96 -9.96
CA GLU A 207 -13.46 -3.49 -10.02
C GLU A 207 -13.55 -4.74 -10.90
N ALA A 208 -12.86 -4.74 -12.06
CA ALA A 208 -12.78 -5.91 -12.93
C ALA A 208 -11.91 -7.03 -12.31
N LEU A 209 -10.76 -6.68 -11.73
CA LEU A 209 -9.83 -7.61 -11.11
C LEU A 209 -10.48 -8.34 -9.94
N SER A 210 -11.19 -7.63 -9.05
CA SER A 210 -11.90 -8.22 -7.91
C SER A 210 -12.91 -9.27 -8.36
N LYS A 211 -13.69 -8.98 -9.41
CA LYS A 211 -14.63 -9.95 -9.99
C LYS A 211 -13.93 -11.19 -10.54
N LYS A 212 -12.78 -11.01 -11.19
CA LYS A 212 -11.99 -12.12 -11.76
C LYS A 212 -11.33 -12.99 -10.69
N LEU A 213 -10.78 -12.38 -9.64
CA LEU A 213 -10.07 -13.10 -8.59
C LEU A 213 -10.97 -13.64 -7.47
N LYS A 214 -12.25 -13.27 -7.44
CA LYS A 214 -13.20 -13.68 -6.39
C LYS A 214 -13.15 -15.17 -6.05
N ASN A 215 -13.18 -16.04 -7.06
CA ASN A 215 -13.19 -17.50 -6.84
C ASN A 215 -11.82 -18.03 -6.40
N VAL A 216 -10.74 -17.42 -6.89
CA VAL A 216 -9.36 -17.78 -6.50
C VAL A 216 -9.14 -17.42 -5.04
N ILE A 217 -9.47 -16.20 -4.62
CA ILE A 217 -9.36 -15.74 -3.23
C ILE A 217 -10.25 -16.60 -2.30
N ALA A 218 -11.45 -16.96 -2.75
CA ALA A 218 -12.31 -17.86 -1.97
C ALA A 218 -11.68 -19.24 -1.78
N SER A 219 -10.97 -19.76 -2.78
CA SER A 219 -10.30 -21.07 -2.71
C SER A 219 -9.08 -21.09 -1.78
N THR A 220 -8.47 -19.94 -1.47
CA THR A 220 -7.33 -19.88 -0.55
C THR A 220 -7.75 -19.82 0.92
N LYS A 221 -9.05 -19.70 1.21
CA LYS A 221 -9.55 -19.62 2.58
C LYS A 221 -9.26 -20.92 3.33
N GLY A 222 -8.53 -20.80 4.44
CA GLY A 222 -8.20 -21.94 5.30
C GLY A 222 -7.01 -22.77 4.83
N ILE A 223 -6.27 -22.34 3.80
CA ILE A 223 -4.96 -22.92 3.48
C ILE A 223 -4.03 -22.69 4.68
N THR A 224 -3.39 -23.77 5.13
CA THR A 224 -2.30 -23.79 6.11
C THR A 224 -1.11 -24.52 5.49
N ALA A 225 0.10 -24.33 6.05
CA ALA A 225 1.35 -24.86 5.50
C ALA A 225 1.36 -26.39 5.25
N GLU A 226 0.53 -27.17 5.94
CA GLU A 226 0.47 -28.64 5.83
C GLU A 226 -0.60 -29.16 4.86
N SER A 227 -1.38 -28.30 4.20
CA SER A 227 -2.43 -28.75 3.28
C SER A 227 -1.79 -29.27 1.99
N PRO A 228 -1.89 -30.58 1.66
CA PRO A 228 -1.34 -31.08 0.40
C PRO A 228 -2.06 -30.42 -0.77
N GLU A 229 -1.29 -29.92 -1.74
CA GLU A 229 -1.85 -29.38 -2.99
C GLU A 229 -2.79 -30.43 -3.61
N ARG A 230 -4.08 -30.09 -3.71
CA ARG A 230 -4.95 -30.81 -4.63
C ARG A 230 -4.54 -30.39 -6.03
N VAL A 231 -3.74 -31.25 -6.67
CA VAL A 231 -3.50 -31.21 -8.11
C VAL A 231 -4.86 -31.18 -8.80
N ALA A 232 -5.21 -30.04 -9.38
CA ALA A 232 -6.38 -29.93 -10.25
C ALA A 232 -6.09 -30.74 -11.51
N ALA A 233 -6.89 -31.78 -11.73
CA ALA A 233 -6.90 -32.58 -12.96
C ALA A 233 -7.52 -31.81 -14.12
#